data_AF-A0A8H4FNY8-F1
#
_entry.id   AF-A0A8H4FNY8-F1
#
_cell.length_a   1.000
_cell.length_b   1.000
_cell.length_c   1.000
_cell.angle_alpha   90.00
_cell.angle_beta   90.00
_cell.angle_gamma   90.00
#
_symmetry.space_group_name_H-M   'P 1'
#
loop_
_entity.id
_entity.type
_entity.pdbx_description
1 polymer ?
#
loop_
_entity_poly.entity_id
_entity_poly.type
_entity_poly.pdbx_seq_one_letter_code
_entity_poly.pdbx_strand_id
1 'polypeptide(L)'
;MASRLQFALDSPLARHRQLSPTAAIRVSPIVLGPLNFGDNFKERMGECTKETAFAIMDHYYSQGGNFIDTANNYQLGQSEEWVGEWLAARGNRDDIVLATKYSSAYMTHDKQRLQSNYGGNSIKSLKHSVEKSLKALQTS
;
A
#
# COMPACT_ATOMS: atom_id res chain seq x y z
N MET A 1 2.00 -4.95 23.90
CA MET A 1 0.63 -4.58 23.52
C MET A 1 0.70 -3.23 22.81
N ALA A 2 0.35 -3.15 21.53
CA ALA A 2 0.27 -1.86 20.84
C ALA A 2 -0.84 -1.03 21.47
N SER A 3 -0.55 0.21 21.86
CA SER A 3 -1.55 1.15 22.35
C SER A 3 -2.61 1.36 21.26
N ARG A 4 -3.89 1.32 21.64
CA ARG A 4 -4.98 1.58 20.71
C ARG A 4 -4.89 3.03 20.25
N LEU A 5 -4.75 3.27 18.95
CA LEU A 5 -4.76 4.62 18.40
C LEU A 5 -6.09 5.30 18.73
N GLN A 6 -6.02 6.56 19.16
CA GLN A 6 -7.21 7.35 19.45
C GLN A 6 -7.69 8.03 18.16
N PHE A 7 -8.96 7.82 17.79
CA PHE A 7 -9.51 8.34 16.55
C PHE A 7 -10.09 9.75 16.72
N ALA A 8 -9.76 10.63 15.78
CA ALA A 8 -10.40 11.93 15.63
C ALA A 8 -11.66 11.79 14.75
N LEU A 9 -12.77 11.35 15.35
CA LEU A 9 -14.02 11.06 14.62
C LEU A 9 -14.64 12.30 13.95
N ASP A 10 -14.30 13.50 14.40
CA ASP A 10 -14.75 14.75 13.79
C ASP A 10 -13.92 15.16 12.55
N SER A 11 -12.85 14.42 12.25
CA SER A 11 -11.96 14.71 11.13
C SER A 11 -12.69 14.61 9.79
N PRO A 12 -12.41 15.50 8.82
CA PRO A 12 -12.91 15.36 7.46
C PRO A 12 -12.57 14.01 6.81
N LEU A 13 -11.46 13.36 7.20
CA LEU A 13 -11.08 12.05 6.68
C LEU A 13 -12.05 10.93 7.10
N ALA A 14 -12.69 11.06 8.26
CA ALA A 14 -13.71 10.11 8.74
C ALA A 14 -15.05 10.21 7.98
N ARG A 15 -15.21 11.21 7.09
CA ARG A 15 -16.42 11.37 6.26
C ARG A 15 -16.34 10.51 5.00
N HIS A 16 -16.45 9.19 5.16
CA HIS A 16 -16.29 8.23 4.07
C HIS A 16 -17.34 8.41 2.96
N ARG A 17 -16.91 8.17 1.72
CA ARG A 17 -17.66 8.28 0.48
C ARG A 17 -17.76 6.93 -0.20
N GLN A 18 -18.83 6.70 -0.96
CA GLN A 18 -19.01 5.49 -1.74
C GLN A 18 -18.03 5.46 -2.92
N LEU A 19 -17.16 4.46 -2.97
CA LEU A 19 -16.22 4.24 -4.08
C LEU A 19 -16.84 3.36 -5.17
N SER A 20 -17.49 2.27 -4.76
CA SER A 20 -18.13 1.31 -5.67
C SER A 20 -19.53 0.97 -5.16
N PRO A 21 -20.59 1.38 -5.87
CA PRO A 21 -21.95 1.08 -5.46
C PRO A 21 -22.30 -0.40 -5.46
N THR A 22 -21.77 -1.14 -6.42
CA THR A 22 -22.04 -2.58 -6.57
C THR A 22 -21.28 -3.43 -5.55
N ALA A 23 -20.12 -2.97 -5.10
CA ALA A 23 -19.33 -3.66 -4.08
C ALA A 23 -19.55 -3.13 -2.65
N ALA A 24 -20.42 -2.11 -2.48
CA ALA A 24 -20.67 -1.44 -1.19
C ALA A 24 -19.42 -0.90 -0.47
N ILE A 25 -18.37 -0.56 -1.22
CA ILE A 25 -17.09 -0.08 -0.66
C ILE A 25 -17.20 1.40 -0.33
N ARG A 26 -16.81 1.78 0.90
CA ARG A 26 -16.71 3.17 1.36
C ARG A 26 -15.27 3.51 1.73
N VAL A 27 -14.80 4.66 1.27
CA VAL A 27 -13.43 5.13 1.48
C VAL A 27 -13.39 6.57 1.99
N SER A 28 -12.34 6.94 2.71
CA SER A 28 -12.04 8.31 3.06
C SER A 28 -11.89 9.19 1.81
N PRO A 29 -12.23 10.49 1.90
CA PRO A 29 -12.22 11.40 0.75
C PRO A 29 -10.83 11.66 0.17
N ILE A 30 -9.77 11.33 0.91
CA ILE A 30 -8.38 11.38 0.45
C ILE A 30 -7.78 9.98 0.62
N VAL A 31 -7.06 9.55 -0.40
CA VAL A 31 -6.30 8.29 -0.44
C VAL A 31 -4.84 8.56 -0.07
N LEU A 32 -4.25 7.68 0.75
CA LEU A 32 -2.82 7.73 1.06
C LEU A 32 -2.04 6.97 -0.01
N GLY A 33 -1.14 7.66 -0.71
CA GLY A 33 -0.23 7.08 -1.69
C GLY A 33 1.18 6.89 -1.11
N PRO A 34 1.68 5.66 -0.91
CA PRO A 34 2.97 5.37 -0.27
C PRO A 34 4.11 5.22 -1.28
N LEU A 35 4.09 5.92 -2.41
CA LEU A 35 5.09 5.76 -3.49
C LEU A 35 6.53 6.00 -3.01
N ASN A 36 6.73 6.94 -2.09
CA ASN A 36 8.03 7.26 -1.52
C ASN A 36 8.37 6.44 -0.26
N PHE A 37 7.52 5.49 0.17
CA PHE A 37 7.77 4.69 1.38
C PHE A 37 8.74 3.55 1.07
N GLY A 38 10.03 3.85 1.22
CA GLY A 38 11.13 2.92 0.96
C GLY A 38 12.44 3.66 0.72
N ASP A 39 13.53 2.90 0.69
CA ASP A 39 14.90 3.41 0.58
C ASP A 39 15.40 3.41 -0.87
N ASN A 40 14.78 2.58 -1.74
CA ASN A 40 15.28 2.30 -3.09
C ASN A 40 15.32 3.50 -4.03
N PHE A 41 14.45 4.50 -3.85
CA PHE A 41 14.39 5.71 -4.67
C PHE A 41 14.70 7.00 -3.90
N LYS A 42 15.42 6.90 -2.78
CA LYS A 42 15.78 8.05 -1.92
C LYS A 42 16.37 9.24 -2.69
N GLU A 43 17.28 8.98 -3.64
CA GLU A 43 17.91 10.03 -4.44
C GLU A 43 16.94 10.78 -5.36
N ARG A 44 15.85 10.14 -5.80
CA ARG A 44 14.88 10.72 -6.74
C ARG A 44 13.64 11.31 -6.05
N MET A 45 13.24 10.73 -4.92
CA MET A 45 11.95 11.02 -4.26
C MET A 45 12.12 11.61 -2.86
N GLY A 46 13.35 11.77 -2.38
CA GLY A 46 13.65 12.15 -1.00
C GLY A 46 13.62 10.94 -0.06
N GLU A 47 14.13 11.15 1.16
CA GLU A 47 14.15 10.13 2.19
C GLU A 47 12.78 9.99 2.87
N CYS A 48 12.35 8.74 3.07
CA CYS A 48 11.25 8.39 3.95
C CYS A 48 11.65 7.12 4.70
N THR A 49 12.08 7.26 5.94
CA THR A 49 12.45 6.10 6.75
C THR A 49 11.21 5.26 7.08
N LYS A 50 11.40 4.00 7.46
CA LYS A 50 10.30 3.12 7.85
C LYS A 50 9.51 3.65 9.03
N GLU A 51 10.20 4.25 10.00
CA GLU A 51 9.59 4.91 11.17
C GLU A 51 8.71 6.07 10.73
N THR A 52 9.20 6.88 9.78
CA THR A 52 8.43 8.00 9.21
C THR A 52 7.21 7.50 8.45
N ALA A 53 7.36 6.47 7.61
CA ALA A 53 6.26 5.86 6.89
C ALA A 53 5.18 5.31 7.85
N PHE A 54 5.58 4.62 8.91
CA PHE A 54 4.67 4.11 9.93
C PHE A 54 3.97 5.25 10.67
N ALA A 55 4.69 6.32 11.02
CA ALA A 55 4.10 7.50 11.66
C ALA A 55 3.07 8.20 10.76
N ILE A 56 3.34 8.30 9.45
CA ILE A 56 2.39 8.85 8.47
C ILE A 56 1.13 7.97 8.39
N MET A 57 1.29 6.66 8.29
CA MET A 57 0.15 5.72 8.25
C MET A 57 -0.66 5.73 9.55
N ASP A 58 0.01 5.77 10.70
CA ASP A 58 -0.63 5.90 12.01
C ASP A 58 -1.42 7.22 12.12
N HIS A 59 -0.84 8.34 11.67
CA HIS A 59 -1.53 9.62 11.67
C HIS A 59 -2.75 9.59 10.74
N TYR A 60 -2.58 9.14 9.49
CA TYR A 60 -3.67 9.02 8.52
C TYR A 60 -4.83 8.17 9.05
N TYR A 61 -4.53 7.01 9.61
CA TYR A 61 -5.52 6.12 10.20
C TYR A 61 -6.18 6.72 11.44
N SER A 62 -5.43 7.38 12.34
CA SER A 62 -6.00 8.07 13.51
C SER A 62 -6.98 9.18 13.14
N GLN A 63 -6.86 9.76 11.94
CA GLN A 63 -7.80 10.75 11.41
C GLN A 63 -9.02 10.12 10.73
N GLY A 64 -9.17 8.80 10.74
CA GLY A 64 -10.25 8.07 10.06
C GLY A 64 -9.98 7.79 8.58
N GLY A 65 -8.74 8.00 8.12
CA GLY A 65 -8.30 7.56 6.80
C GLY A 65 -8.34 6.04 6.69
N ASN A 66 -8.93 5.53 5.62
CA ASN A 66 -9.09 4.08 5.44
C ASN A 66 -8.76 3.59 4.02
N PHE A 67 -8.12 4.42 3.19
CA PHE A 67 -7.82 4.05 1.81
C PHE A 67 -6.35 4.25 1.47
N ILE A 68 -5.65 3.14 1.19
CA ILE A 68 -4.23 3.14 0.81
C ILE A 68 -4.10 2.62 -0.62
N ASP A 69 -3.38 3.35 -1.48
CA ASP A 69 -3.16 3.00 -2.88
C ASP A 69 -1.65 2.86 -3.20
N THR A 70 -1.16 1.63 -3.21
CA THR A 70 0.25 1.29 -3.48
C THR A 70 0.45 0.68 -4.87
N ALA A 71 1.63 0.15 -5.18
CA ALA A 71 1.90 -0.61 -6.40
C ALA A 71 3.12 -1.53 -6.24
N ASN A 72 3.14 -2.65 -6.97
CA ASN A 72 4.22 -3.63 -6.92
C ASN A 72 5.60 -3.13 -7.39
N ASN A 73 5.66 -1.98 -8.04
CA ASN A 73 6.89 -1.35 -8.52
C ASN A 73 7.34 -0.16 -7.65
N TYR A 74 6.52 0.30 -6.70
CA TYR A 74 6.91 1.40 -5.81
C TYR A 74 8.05 0.94 -4.91
N GLN A 75 9.15 1.69 -4.93
CA GLN A 75 10.36 1.35 -4.21
C GLN A 75 10.83 -0.10 -4.49
N LEU A 76 10.71 -0.54 -5.75
CA LEU A 76 11.04 -1.91 -6.18
C LEU A 76 10.25 -3.02 -5.45
N GLY A 77 9.09 -2.68 -4.88
CA GLY A 77 8.23 -3.56 -4.10
C GLY A 77 8.26 -3.30 -2.59
N GLN A 78 9.26 -2.55 -2.09
CA GLN A 78 9.44 -2.28 -0.67
C GLN A 78 8.26 -1.50 -0.04
N SER A 79 7.58 -0.67 -0.84
CA SER A 79 6.39 0.06 -0.38
C SER A 79 5.25 -0.90 0.03
N GLU A 80 5.01 -1.96 -0.74
CA GLU A 80 4.04 -3.00 -0.37
C GLU A 80 4.47 -3.74 0.90
N GLU A 81 5.76 -4.06 1.03
CA GLU A 81 6.31 -4.72 2.23
C GLU A 81 6.07 -3.88 3.48
N TRP A 82 6.37 -2.58 3.45
CA TRP A 82 6.18 -1.69 4.60
C TRP A 82 4.69 -1.47 4.93
N VAL A 83 3.82 -1.37 3.93
CA VAL A 83 2.36 -1.30 4.16
C VAL A 83 1.86 -2.59 4.80
N GLY A 84 2.27 -3.75 4.28
CA GLY A 84 1.89 -5.05 4.84
C GLY A 84 2.34 -5.24 6.29
N GLU A 85 3.59 -4.88 6.58
CA GLU A 85 4.11 -4.91 7.94
C GLU A 85 3.37 -3.96 8.89
N TRP A 86 2.99 -2.77 8.43
CA TRP A 86 2.21 -1.83 9.24
C TRP A 86 0.81 -2.38 9.53
N LEU A 87 0.12 -2.92 8.52
CA LEU A 87 -1.21 -3.54 8.68
C LEU A 87 -1.16 -4.68 9.70
N ALA A 88 -0.14 -5.55 9.59
CA ALA A 88 0.06 -6.65 10.52
C ALA A 88 0.39 -6.16 11.94
N ALA A 89 1.27 -5.15 12.07
CA ALA A 89 1.68 -4.60 13.36
C ALA A 89 0.55 -3.85 14.09
N ARG A 90 -0.43 -3.30 13.36
CA ARG A 90 -1.58 -2.59 13.94
C ARG A 90 -2.83 -3.45 14.06
N GLY A 91 -2.90 -4.58 13.34
CA GLY A 91 -4.06 -5.46 13.36
C GLY A 91 -5.32 -4.80 12.79
N ASN A 92 -5.17 -3.86 11.86
CA ASN A 92 -6.25 -3.03 11.32
C ASN A 92 -6.56 -3.34 9.84
N ARG A 93 -6.16 -4.52 9.34
CA ARG A 93 -6.36 -4.91 7.94
C ARG A 93 -7.83 -4.80 7.53
N ASP A 94 -8.76 -5.21 8.40
CA ASP A 94 -10.20 -5.19 8.11
C ASP A 94 -10.78 -3.79 7.97
N ASP A 95 -10.14 -2.78 8.55
CA ASP A 95 -10.58 -1.38 8.46
C ASP A 95 -10.11 -0.69 7.18
N ILE A 96 -9.06 -1.22 6.53
CA ILE A 96 -8.38 -0.58 5.41
C ILE A 96 -8.89 -1.13 4.08
N VAL A 97 -9.36 -0.24 3.23
CA VAL A 97 -9.48 -0.47 1.79
C VAL A 97 -8.07 -0.32 1.19
N LEU A 98 -7.56 -1.42 0.65
CA LEU A 98 -6.20 -1.50 0.12
C LEU A 98 -6.26 -1.74 -1.39
N ALA A 99 -5.65 -0.82 -2.15
CA ALA A 99 -5.47 -0.95 -3.59
C ALA A 99 -3.98 -1.13 -3.92
N THR A 100 -3.71 -1.97 -4.91
CA THR A 100 -2.39 -2.11 -5.53
C THR A 100 -2.53 -2.23 -7.05
N LYS A 101 -1.41 -2.21 -7.76
CA LYS A 101 -1.34 -2.13 -9.22
C LYS A 101 -0.36 -3.17 -9.76
N TYR A 102 -0.57 -3.58 -11.00
CA TYR A 102 0.36 -4.37 -11.78
C TYR A 102 0.60 -3.72 -13.16
N SER A 103 1.17 -4.46 -14.10
CA SER A 103 1.50 -4.04 -15.48
C SER A 103 2.85 -3.33 -15.65
N SER A 104 3.33 -2.60 -14.64
CA SER A 104 4.68 -2.05 -14.68
C SER A 104 5.74 -3.15 -14.60
N ALA A 105 6.88 -2.95 -15.26
CA ALA A 105 8.02 -3.86 -15.19
C ALA A 105 8.71 -3.76 -13.82
N TYR A 106 8.25 -4.55 -12.84
CA TYR A 106 8.60 -4.37 -11.43
C TYR A 106 9.87 -5.12 -10.98
N MET A 107 10.38 -6.06 -11.80
CA MET A 107 11.59 -6.86 -11.52
C MET A 107 12.84 -6.40 -12.28
N THR A 108 12.82 -5.20 -12.88
CA THR A 108 13.94 -4.69 -13.72
C THR A 108 15.26 -4.48 -12.98
N HIS A 109 15.21 -4.45 -11.64
CA HIS A 109 16.36 -4.39 -10.75
C HIS A 109 17.09 -5.74 -10.61
N ASP A 110 16.39 -6.86 -10.79
CA ASP A 110 16.96 -8.21 -10.71
C ASP A 110 17.51 -8.64 -12.08
N LYS A 111 18.81 -8.41 -12.30
CA LYS A 111 19.49 -8.71 -13.57
C LYS A 111 19.68 -10.21 -13.83
N GLN A 112 19.46 -11.07 -12.83
CA GLN A 112 19.64 -12.52 -12.96
C GLN A 112 18.35 -13.24 -13.39
N ARG A 113 17.25 -12.50 -13.57
CA ARG A 113 15.92 -13.06 -13.85
C ARG A 113 15.44 -12.75 -15.25
N LEU A 114 14.75 -13.72 -15.86
CA LEU A 114 14.04 -13.53 -17.14
C LEU A 114 12.87 -12.55 -16.95
N GLN A 115 12.89 -11.44 -17.67
CA GLN A 115 12.00 -10.30 -17.43
C GLN A 115 10.64 -10.40 -18.14
N SER A 116 10.50 -11.24 -19.17
CA SER A 116 9.37 -11.24 -20.10
C SER A 116 7.99 -11.38 -19.47
N ASN A 117 7.91 -11.92 -18.25
CA ASN A 117 6.66 -12.17 -17.53
C ASN A 117 6.46 -11.28 -16.28
N TYR A 118 7.33 -10.29 -16.06
CA TYR A 118 7.28 -9.40 -14.88
C TYR A 118 6.81 -7.98 -15.22
N GLY A 119 6.04 -7.83 -16.30
CA GLY A 119 5.38 -6.60 -16.73
C GLY A 119 4.36 -6.85 -17.85
N GLY A 120 3.64 -5.79 -18.23
CA GLY A 120 2.57 -5.82 -19.22
C GLY A 120 1.25 -6.40 -18.70
N ASN A 121 0.23 -6.42 -19.55
CA ASN A 121 -1.14 -6.85 -19.19
C ASN A 121 -1.39 -8.35 -19.43
N SER A 122 -0.35 -9.16 -19.61
CA SER A 122 -0.52 -10.59 -19.85
C SER A 122 -1.01 -11.33 -18.60
N ILE A 123 -1.77 -12.41 -18.77
CA ILE A 123 -2.27 -13.24 -17.65
C ILE A 123 -1.11 -13.76 -16.78
N LYS A 124 0.03 -14.08 -17.39
CA LYS A 124 1.22 -14.55 -16.66
C LYS A 124 1.76 -13.46 -15.73
N SER A 125 1.85 -12.22 -16.21
CA SER A 125 2.28 -11.07 -15.41
C SER A 125 1.29 -10.73 -14.30
N LEU A 126 -0.02 -10.76 -14.60
CA LEU A 126 -1.08 -10.58 -13.60
C LEU A 126 -0.93 -11.58 -12.45
N LYS A 127 -0.84 -12.88 -12.74
CA LYS A 127 -0.73 -13.93 -11.71
C LYS A 127 0.50 -13.74 -10.81
N HIS A 128 1.67 -13.53 -11.42
CA HIS A 128 2.89 -13.27 -10.65
C HIS A 128 2.82 -12.01 -9.79
N SER A 129 2.17 -10.96 -10.31
CA SER A 129 2.00 -9.70 -9.57
C SER A 129 1.08 -9.89 -8.37
N VAL A 130 -0.08 -10.54 -8.57
CA VAL A 130 -1.05 -10.82 -7.50
C VAL A 130 -0.41 -11.65 -6.39
N GLU A 131 0.24 -12.77 -6.74
CA GLU A 131 0.91 -13.65 -5.76
C GLU A 131 1.99 -12.90 -4.96
N LYS A 132 2.80 -12.07 -5.64
CA LYS A 132 3.83 -11.28 -4.97
C LYS A 132 3.22 -10.23 -4.04
N SER A 133 2.24 -9.46 -4.52
CA SER A 133 1.61 -8.39 -3.76
C SER A 133 0.89 -8.94 -2.52
N LEU A 134 0.15 -10.06 -2.64
CA LEU A 134 -0.48 -10.71 -1.48
C LEU A 134 0.53 -11.07 -0.39
N LYS A 135 1.68 -11.64 -0.79
CA LYS A 135 2.76 -11.98 0.12
C LYS A 135 3.37 -10.73 0.78
N ALA A 136 3.69 -9.69 0.00
CA ALA A 136 4.30 -8.46 0.50
C ALA A 136 3.36 -7.70 1.45
N LEU A 137 2.08 -7.63 1.09
CA LEU A 137 1.02 -6.97 1.86
C LEU A 137 0.52 -7.80 3.05
N GLN A 138 1.03 -9.03 3.23
CA GLN A 138 0.66 -9.95 4.31
C GLN A 138 -0.85 -10.17 4.42
N THR A 139 -1.52 -10.37 3.28
CA THR A 139 -2.97 -10.54 3.19
C THR A 139 -3.36 -11.63 2.18
N SER A 140 -4.61 -12.06 2.17
CA SER A 140 -5.14 -13.21 1.40
C SER A 140 -5.96 -12.79 0.19
#